data_AF-A0A170UZA7-F1
#
_entry.id   AF-A0A170UZA7-F1
#
_cell.length_a   1.000
_cell.length_b   1.000
_cell.length_c   1.000
_cell.angle_alpha   90.00
_cell.angle_beta   90.00
_cell.angle_gamma   90.00
#
_symmetry.space_group_name_H-M   'P 1'
#
loop_
_entity.id
_entity.type
_entity.pdbx_description
1 polymer ?
#
loop_
_entity_poly.entity_id
_entity_poly.type
_entity_poly.pdbx_seq_one_letter_code
_entity_poly.pdbx_strand_id
1 'polypeptide(L)'
;ESIQALVRKHEVFQTDLAAVKEQVESVVEEAGRLSGLFPDAREHIEVKHEEVTDAWTKLFEKTEQRHKNLQQAEQLQSYFDLYRDLIAWISEMIAKITSPELAQDVPGAEALISRHMEHRAEINSREEAFIQFYSTGSKLIN
;
A
#
# COMPACT_ATOMS: atom_id res chain seq x y z
N GLU A 1 -0.81 13.14 -8.27
CA GLU A 1 -1.29 11.76 -8.54
C GLU A 1 -1.62 11.10 -7.20
N SER A 2 -2.64 10.25 -7.12
CA SER A 2 -2.90 9.45 -5.90
C SER A 2 -1.84 8.36 -5.73
N ILE A 3 -1.66 7.83 -4.51
CA ILE A 3 -0.73 6.70 -4.30
C ILE A 3 -1.11 5.51 -5.18
N GLN A 4 -2.41 5.20 -5.30
CA GLN A 4 -2.90 4.15 -6.20
C GLN A 4 -2.50 4.37 -7.66
N ALA A 5 -2.53 5.63 -8.15
CA ALA A 5 -2.09 5.93 -9.51
C ALA A 5 -0.57 5.70 -9.67
N LEU A 6 0.22 6.06 -8.66
CA LEU A 6 1.66 5.82 -8.63
C LEU A 6 2.00 4.33 -8.55
N VAL A 7 1.25 3.54 -7.77
CA VAL A 7 1.37 2.08 -7.67
C VAL A 7 1.13 1.45 -9.03
N ARG A 8 -0.02 1.72 -9.67
CA ARG A 8 -0.35 1.17 -10.99
C ARG A 8 0.70 1.51 -12.05
N LYS A 9 1.17 2.77 -12.05
CA LYS A 9 2.24 3.20 -12.96
C LYS A 9 3.53 2.42 -12.72
N HIS A 10 3.85 2.11 -11.46
CA HIS A 10 5.03 1.33 -11.09
C HIS A 10 4.88 -0.16 -11.44
N GLU A 11 3.69 -0.74 -11.33
CA GLU A 11 3.41 -2.13 -11.75
C GLU A 11 3.57 -2.30 -13.26
N VAL A 12 3.09 -1.34 -14.05
CA VAL A 12 3.33 -1.30 -15.51
C VAL A 12 4.83 -1.22 -15.79
N PHE A 13 5.54 -0.33 -15.10
CA PHE A 13 6.99 -0.23 -15.24
C PHE A 13 7.73 -1.53 -14.87
N GLN A 14 7.31 -2.24 -13.81
CA GLN A 14 7.88 -3.54 -13.44
C GLN A 14 7.61 -4.63 -14.48
N THR A 15 6.45 -4.57 -15.14
CA THR A 15 6.13 -5.47 -16.26
C THR A 15 7.06 -5.22 -17.44
N ASP A 16 7.24 -3.95 -17.82
CA ASP A 16 8.16 -3.57 -18.90
C ASP A 16 9.62 -3.95 -18.54
N LEU A 17 10.00 -3.79 -17.27
CA LEU A 17 11.32 -4.16 -16.77
C LEU A 17 11.60 -5.66 -16.91
N ALA A 18 10.59 -6.53 -16.78
CA ALA A 18 10.75 -7.96 -16.99
C ALA A 18 11.17 -8.30 -18.43
N ALA A 19 10.65 -7.59 -19.42
CA ALA A 19 11.07 -7.76 -20.82
C ALA A 19 12.51 -7.25 -21.05
N VAL A 20 12.92 -6.18 -20.37
CA VAL A 20 14.31 -5.69 -20.42
C VAL A 20 15.28 -6.66 -19.78
N LYS A 21 14.86 -7.38 -18.73
CA LYS A 21 15.69 -8.40 -18.06
C LYS A 21 16.18 -9.47 -19.03
N GLU A 22 15.28 -10.02 -19.84
CA GLU A 22 15.63 -11.06 -20.82
C GLU A 22 16.67 -10.56 -21.84
N GLN A 23 16.56 -9.29 -22.25
CA GLN A 23 17.51 -8.66 -23.17
C GLN A 23 18.89 -8.47 -22.51
N VAL A 24 18.92 -8.06 -21.24
CA VAL A 24 20.18 -7.92 -20.49
C VAL A 24 20.86 -9.27 -20.31
N GLU A 25 20.12 -10.32 -19.97
CA GLU A 25 20.64 -11.69 -19.85
C GLU A 25 21.24 -12.18 -21.17
N SER A 26 20.57 -11.92 -22.29
CA SER A 26 21.09 -12.25 -23.63
C SER A 26 22.38 -11.50 -24.00
N VAL A 27 22.45 -10.20 -23.69
CA VAL A 27 23.66 -9.38 -23.93
C VAL A 27 24.83 -9.85 -23.06
N VAL A 28 24.56 -10.21 -21.81
CA VAL A 28 25.55 -10.75 -20.87
C VAL A 28 26.11 -12.08 -21.36
N GLU A 29 25.25 -13.00 -21.79
CA GLU A 29 25.67 -14.30 -22.36
C GLU A 29 26.53 -14.11 -23.61
N GLU A 30 26.10 -13.24 -24.52
CA GLU A 30 26.82 -12.96 -25.76
C GLU A 30 28.17 -12.29 -25.50
N ALA A 31 28.25 -11.36 -24.54
CA ALA A 31 29.53 -10.77 -24.14
C ALA A 31 30.50 -11.82 -23.59
N GLY A 32 30.03 -12.76 -22.77
CA GLY A 32 30.83 -13.89 -22.30
C GLY A 32 31.37 -14.75 -23.44
N ARG A 33 30.53 -15.03 -24.45
CA ARG A 33 30.92 -15.77 -25.65
C ARG A 33 31.99 -15.02 -26.46
N LEU A 34 31.80 -13.73 -26.71
CA LEU A 34 32.74 -12.90 -27.48
C LEU A 34 34.09 -12.75 -26.76
N SER A 35 34.11 -12.59 -25.44
CA SER A 35 35.35 -12.59 -24.63
C SER A 35 36.15 -13.89 -24.76
N GLY A 36 35.49 -15.02 -25.01
CA GLY A 36 36.15 -16.30 -25.28
C GLY A 36 36.76 -16.38 -26.68
N LEU A 37 36.09 -15.82 -27.68
CA LEU A 37 36.46 -15.91 -29.10
C LEU A 37 37.50 -14.88 -29.53
N PHE A 38 37.56 -13.72 -28.87
CA PHE A 38 38.42 -12.60 -29.26
C PHE A 38 39.32 -12.17 -28.09
N PRO A 39 40.44 -12.87 -27.82
CA PRO A 39 41.36 -12.56 -26.72
C PRO A 39 41.88 -11.12 -26.75
N ASP A 40 42.18 -10.60 -27.94
CA ASP A 40 42.71 -9.25 -28.13
C ASP A 40 41.71 -8.14 -27.77
N ALA A 41 40.41 -8.45 -27.76
CA ALA A 41 39.34 -7.51 -27.42
C ALA A 41 38.69 -7.81 -26.05
N ARG A 42 39.11 -8.87 -25.36
CA ARG A 42 38.48 -9.38 -24.13
C ARG A 42 38.32 -8.30 -23.06
N GLU A 43 39.38 -7.56 -22.76
CA GLU A 43 39.36 -6.53 -21.72
C GLU A 43 38.26 -5.48 -22.00
N HIS A 44 38.15 -5.03 -23.24
CA HIS A 44 37.10 -4.07 -23.63
C HIS A 44 35.69 -4.64 -23.52
N ILE A 45 35.51 -5.93 -23.87
CA ILE A 45 34.21 -6.61 -23.77
C ILE A 45 33.83 -6.81 -22.30
N GLU A 46 34.78 -7.24 -21.45
CA GLU A 46 34.56 -7.44 -20.01
C GLU A 46 34.19 -6.13 -19.30
N VAL A 47 34.85 -5.01 -19.62
CA VAL A 47 34.48 -3.69 -19.10
C VAL A 47 33.03 -3.33 -19.45
N LYS A 48 32.61 -3.56 -20.71
CA LYS A 48 31.22 -3.27 -21.13
C LYS A 48 30.20 -4.22 -20.50
N HIS A 49 30.57 -5.48 -20.33
CA HIS A 49 29.76 -6.47 -19.62
C HIS A 49 29.55 -6.07 -18.16
N GLU A 50 30.60 -5.65 -17.46
CA GLU A 50 30.52 -5.15 -16.09
C GLU A 50 29.64 -3.90 -16.01
N GLU A 51 29.85 -2.91 -16.89
CA GLU A 51 29.02 -1.70 -16.93
C GLU A 51 27.51 -2.01 -17.06
N VAL A 52 27.14 -2.94 -17.95
CA VAL A 52 25.74 -3.36 -18.15
C VAL A 52 25.19 -4.06 -16.90
N THR A 53 25.96 -5.00 -16.34
CA THR A 53 25.56 -5.76 -15.15
C THR A 53 25.37 -4.85 -13.94
N ASP A 54 26.27 -3.88 -13.75
CA ASP A 54 26.20 -2.88 -12.70
C ASP A 54 24.98 -1.97 -12.85
N ALA A 55 24.74 -1.47 -14.06
CA ALA A 55 23.60 -0.62 -14.34
C ALA A 55 22.27 -1.35 -14.11
N TRP A 56 22.19 -2.61 -14.55
CA TRP A 56 21.03 -3.46 -14.34
C TRP A 56 20.76 -3.71 -12.85
N THR A 57 21.80 -4.08 -12.09
CA THR A 57 21.69 -4.33 -10.65
C THR A 57 21.18 -3.08 -9.92
N LYS A 58 21.77 -1.91 -10.19
CA LYS A 58 21.35 -0.64 -9.59
C LYS A 58 19.92 -0.25 -9.95
N LEU A 59 19.49 -0.53 -11.20
CA LEU A 59 18.12 -0.28 -11.64
C LEU A 59 17.13 -1.18 -10.91
N PHE A 60 17.43 -2.46 -10.79
CA PHE A 60 16.59 -3.44 -10.10
C PHE A 60 16.44 -3.06 -8.61
N GLU A 61 17.54 -2.75 -7.92
CA GLU A 61 17.53 -2.31 -6.52
C GLU A 61 16.66 -1.06 -6.31
N LYS A 62 16.81 -0.04 -7.17
CA LYS A 62 15.99 1.17 -7.11
C LYS A 62 14.51 0.89 -7.37
N THR A 63 14.21 -0.04 -8.27
CA THR A 63 12.85 -0.45 -8.61
C THR A 63 12.17 -1.12 -7.41
N GLU A 64 12.87 -2.06 -6.78
CA GLU A 64 12.38 -2.76 -5.58
C GLU A 64 12.24 -1.82 -4.39
N GLN A 65 13.20 -0.90 -4.19
CA GLN A 65 13.08 0.10 -3.13
C GLN A 65 11.88 1.00 -3.34
N ARG A 66 11.64 1.44 -4.59
CA ARG A 66 10.46 2.25 -4.93
C ARG A 66 9.16 1.46 -4.72
N HIS A 67 9.12 0.18 -5.09
CA HIS A 67 7.96 -0.68 -4.87
C HIS A 67 7.60 -0.75 -3.37
N LYS A 68 8.58 -1.04 -2.51
CA LYS A 68 8.40 -1.07 -1.04
C LYS A 68 7.89 0.26 -0.49
N ASN A 69 8.48 1.38 -0.93
CA ASN A 69 8.07 2.71 -0.49
C ASN A 69 6.62 3.03 -0.89
N LEU A 70 6.21 2.63 -2.11
CA LEU A 70 4.84 2.84 -2.58
C LEU A 70 3.83 1.99 -1.80
N GLN A 71 4.16 0.73 -1.51
CA GLN A 71 3.32 -0.14 -0.66
C GLN A 71 3.16 0.42 0.75
N GLN A 72 4.24 0.90 1.36
CA GLN A 72 4.19 1.55 2.68
C GLN A 72 3.32 2.82 2.65
N ALA A 73 3.47 3.64 1.60
CA ALA A 73 2.64 4.84 1.44
C ALA A 73 1.16 4.51 1.25
N GLU A 74 0.83 3.44 0.52
CA GLU A 74 -0.55 2.99 0.28
C GLU A 74 -1.20 2.48 1.58
N GLN A 75 -0.46 1.68 2.35
CA GLN A 75 -0.90 1.20 3.65
C GLN A 75 -1.14 2.36 4.62
N LEU A 76 -0.22 3.32 4.66
CA LEU A 76 -0.35 4.51 5.50
C LEU A 76 -1.54 5.39 5.09
N GLN A 77 -1.75 5.57 3.78
CA GLN A 77 -2.93 6.29 3.28
C GLN A 77 -4.22 5.60 3.72
N SER A 78 -4.31 4.29 3.49
CA SER A 78 -5.49 3.49 3.88
C SER A 78 -5.77 3.54 5.38
N TYR A 79 -4.71 3.54 6.20
CA TYR A 79 -4.82 3.71 7.65
C TYR A 79 -5.41 5.07 8.05
N PHE A 80 -4.92 6.16 7.43
CA PHE A 80 -5.44 7.50 7.72
C PHE A 80 -6.85 7.73 7.19
N ASP A 81 -7.23 7.11 6.08
CA ASP A 81 -8.60 7.17 5.58
C ASP A 81 -9.55 6.45 6.56
N LEU A 82 -9.20 5.24 7.02
CA LEU A 82 -9.96 4.53 8.06
C LEU A 82 -10.03 5.32 9.38
N TYR A 83 -8.93 5.96 9.79
CA TYR A 83 -8.91 6.84 10.96
C TYR A 83 -9.94 7.97 10.86
N ARG A 84 -9.95 8.69 9.72
CA ARG A 84 -10.86 9.81 9.49
C ARG A 84 -12.30 9.35 9.54
N ASP A 85 -12.61 8.24 8.88
CA ASP A 85 -13.94 7.65 8.85
C ASP A 85 -14.42 7.26 10.26
N LEU A 86 -13.57 6.60 11.05
CA LEU A 86 -13.90 6.20 12.42
C LEU A 86 -14.10 7.42 13.33
N ILE A 87 -13.25 8.44 13.26
CA ILE A 87 -13.39 9.65 14.07
C ILE A 87 -14.64 10.45 13.71
N ALA A 88 -14.94 10.57 12.42
CA ALA A 88 -16.17 11.23 11.96
C ALA A 88 -17.40 10.49 12.50
N TRP A 89 -17.44 9.16 12.38
CA TRP A 89 -18.53 8.34 12.89
C TRP A 89 -18.65 8.41 14.42
N ILE A 90 -17.54 8.34 15.17
CA ILE A 90 -17.55 8.51 16.63
C ILE A 90 -18.18 9.84 17.01
N SER A 91 -17.77 10.92 16.34
CA SER A 91 -18.28 12.26 16.62
C SER A 91 -19.79 12.36 16.37
N GLU A 92 -20.27 11.77 15.28
CA GLU A 92 -21.70 11.71 14.95
C GLU A 92 -22.48 10.89 15.99
N MET A 93 -21.97 9.72 16.38
CA MET A 93 -22.63 8.85 17.37
C MET A 93 -22.68 9.52 18.75
N ILE A 94 -21.61 10.21 19.17
CA ILE A 94 -21.61 11.01 20.41
C ILE A 94 -22.69 12.09 20.35
N ALA A 95 -22.79 12.82 19.25
CA ALA A 95 -23.81 13.87 19.09
C ALA A 95 -25.24 13.30 19.17
N LYS A 96 -25.50 12.14 18.56
CA LYS A 96 -26.80 11.45 18.65
C LYS A 96 -27.13 11.03 20.08
N ILE A 97 -26.19 10.41 20.78
CA ILE A 97 -26.41 9.87 22.13
C ILE A 97 -26.53 10.97 23.20
N THR A 98 -25.84 12.09 23.02
CA THR A 98 -25.85 13.22 23.98
C THR A 98 -27.00 14.20 23.77
N SER A 99 -27.88 13.94 22.79
CA SER A 99 -29.06 14.78 22.55
C SER A 99 -29.97 14.83 23.80
N PRO A 100 -30.30 16.02 24.33
CA PRO A 100 -31.07 16.18 25.57
C PRO A 100 -32.58 15.98 25.37
N GLU A 101 -32.99 14.92 24.67
CA GLU A 101 -34.40 14.61 24.43
C GLU A 101 -34.98 13.78 25.57
N LEU A 102 -36.06 14.27 26.19
CA LEU A 102 -36.80 13.57 27.23
C LEU A 102 -38.20 13.23 26.74
N ALA A 103 -38.64 12.01 27.02
CA ALA A 103 -40.01 11.58 26.72
C ALA A 103 -41.03 12.30 27.61
N GLN A 104 -42.18 12.64 27.04
CA GLN A 104 -43.30 13.27 27.76
C GLN A 104 -44.41 12.27 28.13
N ASP A 105 -44.37 11.08 27.55
CA ASP A 105 -45.34 10.01 27.74
C ASP A 105 -44.68 8.62 27.58
N VAL A 106 -45.46 7.57 27.85
CA VAL A 106 -45.00 6.17 27.73
C VAL A 106 -44.57 5.82 26.31
N PRO A 107 -45.35 6.12 25.25
CA PRO A 107 -44.93 5.82 23.87
C PRO A 107 -43.62 6.51 23.47
N GLY A 108 -43.41 7.77 23.87
CA GLY A 108 -42.16 8.48 23.64
C GLY A 108 -40.98 7.81 24.35
N ALA A 109 -41.19 7.32 25.58
CA ALA A 109 -40.15 6.60 26.33
C ALA A 109 -39.79 5.27 25.65
N GLU A 110 -40.78 4.52 25.17
CA GLU A 110 -40.57 3.28 24.41
C GLU A 110 -39.79 3.55 23.11
N ALA A 111 -40.11 4.64 22.39
CA ALA A 111 -39.38 5.06 21.19
C ALA A 111 -37.91 5.41 21.47
N LEU A 112 -37.63 6.14 22.57
CA LEU A 112 -36.26 6.45 22.98
C LEU A 112 -35.47 5.19 23.35
N ILE A 113 -36.09 4.21 24.02
CA ILE A 113 -35.47 2.92 24.32
C ILE A 113 -35.12 2.16 23.04
N SER A 114 -36.05 2.09 22.08
CA SER A 114 -35.81 1.43 20.78
C SER A 114 -34.63 2.07 20.06
N ARG A 115 -34.60 3.41 19.98
CA ARG A 115 -33.50 4.14 19.33
C ARG A 115 -32.15 3.90 20.04
N HIS A 116 -32.14 3.82 21.37
CA HIS A 116 -30.94 3.49 22.12
C HIS A 116 -30.42 2.08 21.80
N MET A 117 -31.32 1.09 21.65
CA MET A 117 -30.94 -0.27 21.24
C MET A 117 -30.37 -0.29 19.82
N GLU A 118 -30.92 0.49 18.89
CA GLU A 118 -30.40 0.65 17.53
C GLU A 118 -28.99 1.23 17.53
N HIS A 119 -28.75 2.32 18.27
CA HIS A 119 -27.41 2.91 18.40
C HIS A 119 -26.41 1.91 19.01
N ARG A 120 -26.83 1.12 20.00
CA ARG A 120 -25.98 0.07 20.58
C ARG A 120 -25.63 -1.01 19.55
N ALA A 121 -26.60 -1.43 18.74
CA ALA A 121 -26.35 -2.39 17.67
C ALA A 121 -25.37 -1.84 16.63
N GLU A 122 -25.49 -0.57 16.27
CA GLU A 122 -24.56 0.12 15.36
C GLU A 122 -23.15 0.24 15.95
N ILE A 123 -23.01 0.53 17.24
CA ILE A 123 -21.70 0.54 17.91
C ILE A 123 -21.06 -0.83 17.86
N ASN A 124 -21.82 -1.88 18.17
CA ASN A 124 -21.32 -3.25 18.17
C ASN A 124 -20.88 -3.69 16.77
N SER A 125 -21.61 -3.30 15.71
CA SER A 125 -21.25 -3.68 14.34
C SER A 125 -19.95 -3.04 13.84
N ARG A 126 -19.47 -1.98 14.52
CA ARG A 126 -18.20 -1.31 14.20
C ARG A 126 -16.98 -1.92 14.89
N GLU A 127 -17.15 -2.89 15.79
CA GLU A 127 -16.05 -3.50 16.55
C GLU A 127 -14.94 -4.04 15.63
N GLU A 128 -15.30 -4.73 14.55
CA GLU A 128 -14.35 -5.27 13.57
C GLU A 128 -13.50 -4.18 12.91
N ALA A 129 -14.09 -3.03 12.59
CA ALA A 129 -13.37 -1.91 11.98
C ALA A 129 -12.31 -1.32 12.94
N PHE A 130 -12.61 -1.27 14.25
CA PHE A 130 -11.63 -0.86 15.25
C PHE A 130 -10.50 -1.90 15.40
N ILE A 131 -10.84 -3.20 15.42
CA ILE A 131 -9.84 -4.27 15.46
C ILE A 131 -8.90 -4.17 14.24
N GLN A 132 -9.45 -3.98 13.05
CA GLN A 132 -8.67 -3.78 11.83
C GLN A 132 -7.79 -2.53 11.92
N PHE A 133 -8.33 -1.42 12.43
CA PHE A 133 -7.58 -0.18 12.63
C PHE A 133 -6.38 -0.37 13.56
N TYR A 134 -6.56 -0.99 14.73
CA TYR A 134 -5.47 -1.27 15.67
C TYR A 134 -4.45 -2.26 15.10
N SER A 135 -4.90 -3.31 14.42
CA SER A 135 -4.03 -4.30 13.78
C SER A 135 -3.17 -3.63 12.70
N THR A 136 -3.77 -2.79 11.86
CA THR A 136 -3.08 -2.08 10.78
C THR A 136 -2.07 -1.08 11.37
N GLY A 137 -2.46 -0.29 12.37
CA GLY A 137 -1.54 0.63 13.04
C GLY A 137 -0.34 -0.08 13.68
N SER A 138 -0.57 -1.24 14.30
CA SER A 138 0.51 -2.05 14.90
C SER A 138 1.50 -2.58 13.85
N LYS A 139 1.01 -2.95 12.66
CA LYS A 139 1.86 -3.41 11.54
C LYS A 139 2.66 -2.27 10.88
N LEU A 140 2.25 -1.02 11.04
CA LEU A 140 2.97 0.14 10.51
C LEU A 140 4.15 0.56 11.40
N ILE A 141 4.11 0.21 12.69
CA ILE A 141 5.14 0.58 13.68
C ILE A 141 6.24 -0.49 13.79
N ASN A 142 5.86 -1.77 13.65
CA ASN A 142 6.77 -2.91 13.72
C ASN A 142 7.32 -3.29 12.34
#